data_AF-A0A849ZAW6-F1
#
_entry.id   AF-A0A849ZAW6-F1
#
_cell.length_a   1.000
_cell.length_b   1.000
_cell.length_c   1.000
_cell.angle_alpha   90.00
_cell.angle_beta   90.00
_cell.angle_gamma   90.00
#
_symmetry.space_group_name_H-M   'P 1'
#
loop_
_entity.id
_entity.type
_entity.pdbx_description
1 polymer ?
#
loop_
_entity_poly.entity_id
_entity_poly.type
_entity_poly.pdbx_seq_one_letter_code
_entity_poly.pdbx_strand_id
1 'polypeptide(L)'
;MRTLFALSLLLLASCTGEKDQDAPKASASAAPDPAADLGPYCEKVCKKSTSCGIEAAEKLAKGHAHELQLIEELRKDAPKTEETCTSACKASAVSGDDAPLLARAKACLDQTTCETFDRCLDAVDKPQGGS
;
A
#
# COMPACT_ATOMS: atom_id res chain seq x y z
N MET A 1 33.20 14.50 41.73
CA MET A 1 34.27 13.75 42.45
C MET A 1 33.65 12.50 43.05
N ARG A 2 34.27 11.31 42.89
CA ARG A 2 34.14 10.07 43.72
C ARG A 2 32.70 9.53 43.96
N THR A 3 32.35 8.24 43.92
CA THR A 3 33.01 6.93 43.71
C THR A 3 31.86 5.90 43.45
N LEU A 4 32.02 4.63 43.10
CA LEU A 4 33.15 3.68 43.06
C LEU A 4 32.89 2.64 41.93
N PHE A 5 33.78 1.65 41.80
CA PHE A 5 33.59 0.38 41.09
C PHE A 5 32.91 -0.66 42.00
N ALA A 6 32.21 -1.64 41.42
CA ALA A 6 32.10 -2.99 41.98
C ALA A 6 31.92 -4.02 40.85
N LEU A 7 32.98 -4.82 40.59
CA LEU A 7 32.86 -6.06 39.83
C LEU A 7 32.07 -7.08 40.65
N SER A 8 31.26 -7.88 39.96
CA SER A 8 30.80 -9.18 40.47
C SER A 8 30.94 -10.24 39.38
N LEU A 9 32.15 -10.78 39.22
CA LEU A 9 32.31 -12.10 38.61
C LEU A 9 31.78 -13.14 39.59
N LEU A 10 30.83 -13.96 39.13
CA LEU A 10 30.48 -15.21 39.79
C LEU A 10 30.58 -16.34 38.75
N LEU A 11 31.77 -16.94 38.70
CA LEU A 11 31.98 -18.27 38.13
C LEU A 11 31.43 -19.31 39.11
N LEU A 12 30.52 -20.16 38.63
CA LEU A 12 30.30 -21.49 39.21
C LEU A 12 30.13 -22.47 38.04
N ALA A 13 31.08 -23.40 37.95
CA ALA A 13 31.09 -24.47 36.96
C ALA A 13 30.60 -25.79 37.59
N SER A 14 29.73 -26.50 36.88
CA SER A 14 29.38 -27.93 37.01
C SER A 14 28.38 -28.22 35.89
N CYS A 15 28.33 -29.33 35.15
CA CYS A 15 29.17 -30.50 34.93
C CYS A 15 28.49 -31.26 33.77
N THR A 16 29.24 -31.64 32.73
CA THR A 16 29.03 -32.82 31.85
C THR A 16 27.61 -33.33 31.50
N GLY A 17 27.27 -33.33 30.20
CA GLY A 17 26.25 -34.24 29.63
C GLY A 17 25.79 -33.88 28.21
N GLU A 18 25.91 -34.80 27.25
CA GLU A 18 25.50 -34.59 25.85
C GLU A 18 24.05 -34.08 25.67
N LYS A 19 23.91 -32.94 24.97
CA LYS A 19 23.22 -32.81 23.67
C LYS A 19 23.22 -31.36 23.21
N ASP A 20 23.65 -31.10 21.98
CA ASP A 20 23.42 -29.84 21.30
C ASP A 20 21.91 -29.59 21.14
N GLN A 21 21.36 -28.82 22.07
CA GLN A 21 20.17 -28.02 21.85
C GLN A 21 20.64 -26.60 21.55
N ASP A 22 20.89 -26.35 20.26
CA ASP A 22 21.05 -24.98 19.75
C ASP A 22 19.88 -24.13 20.26
N ALA A 23 20.21 -23.12 21.06
CA ALA A 23 19.23 -22.20 21.62
C ALA A 23 18.43 -21.53 20.48
N PRO A 24 17.17 -21.14 20.70
CA PRO A 24 16.36 -20.48 19.68
C PRO A 24 17.06 -19.22 19.20
N LYS A 25 17.69 -19.33 18.04
CA LYS A 25 18.46 -18.26 17.39
C LYS A 25 17.50 -17.10 17.18
N ALA A 26 17.79 -15.96 17.81
CA ALA A 26 16.95 -14.77 17.79
C ALA A 26 16.44 -14.53 16.37
N SER A 27 15.12 -14.44 16.21
CA SER A 27 14.46 -14.34 14.92
C SER A 27 15.17 -13.31 14.07
N ALA A 28 15.81 -13.77 13.00
CA ALA A 28 16.38 -12.87 12.01
C ALA A 28 15.21 -12.00 11.53
N SER A 29 15.33 -10.68 11.75
CA SER A 29 14.40 -9.71 11.19
C SER A 29 14.18 -10.09 9.73
N ALA A 30 12.93 -10.36 9.36
CA ALA A 30 12.61 -10.64 7.97
C ALA A 30 13.18 -9.49 7.15
N ALA A 31 14.04 -9.81 6.19
CA ALA A 31 14.40 -8.82 5.18
C ALA A 31 13.08 -8.38 4.53
N PRO A 32 12.90 -7.08 4.21
CA PRO A 32 11.68 -6.63 3.58
C PRO A 32 11.42 -7.48 2.32
N ASP A 33 10.22 -8.04 2.24
CA ASP A 33 9.77 -8.86 1.11
C ASP A 33 10.06 -8.12 -0.21
N PRO A 34 10.39 -8.84 -1.31
CA PRO A 34 10.78 -8.20 -2.55
C PRO A 34 9.67 -7.26 -3.00
N ALA A 35 10.04 -6.01 -3.28
CA ALA A 35 9.13 -4.92 -3.62
C ALA A 35 7.98 -5.43 -4.50
N ALA A 36 6.78 -5.49 -3.91
CA ALA A 36 5.63 -6.09 -4.56
C ALA A 36 5.45 -5.43 -5.92
N ASP A 37 5.33 -6.22 -7.00
CA ASP A 37 5.19 -5.64 -8.34
C ASP A 37 3.90 -4.80 -8.40
N LEU A 38 4.08 -3.48 -8.29
CA LEU A 38 3.01 -2.50 -8.34
C LEU A 38 2.57 -2.23 -9.77
N GLY A 39 3.36 -2.61 -10.79
CA GLY A 39 3.09 -2.28 -12.19
C GLY A 39 1.68 -2.66 -12.64
N PRO A 40 1.29 -3.95 -12.54
CA PRO A 40 -0.04 -4.42 -12.91
C PRO A 40 -1.17 -3.88 -12.02
N TYR A 41 -0.87 -3.45 -10.80
CA TYR A 41 -1.86 -2.81 -9.91
C TYR A 41 -2.08 -1.35 -10.30
N CYS A 42 -1.00 -0.58 -10.41
CA CYS A 42 -1.00 0.84 -10.78
C CYS A 42 -1.70 1.06 -12.13
N GLU A 43 -1.37 0.26 -13.15
CA GLU A 43 -2.03 0.36 -14.46
C GLU A 43 -3.55 0.16 -14.35
N LYS A 44 -3.99 -0.89 -13.64
CA LYS A 44 -5.42 -1.22 -13.48
C LYS A 44 -6.16 -0.17 -12.66
N VAL A 45 -5.60 0.27 -11.53
CA VAL A 45 -6.26 1.24 -10.64
C VAL A 45 -6.35 2.60 -11.32
N CYS A 46 -5.27 3.07 -11.97
CA CYS A 46 -5.27 4.36 -12.67
C CYS A 46 -6.23 4.40 -13.86
N LYS A 47 -6.29 3.32 -14.65
CA LYS A 47 -7.27 3.18 -15.73
C LYS A 47 -8.71 3.20 -15.24
N LYS A 48 -8.99 2.48 -14.14
CA LYS A 48 -10.32 2.44 -13.53
C LYS A 48 -10.71 3.79 -12.93
N SER A 49 -9.82 4.44 -12.17
CA SER A 49 -10.05 5.79 -11.62
C SER A 49 -10.26 6.84 -12.70
N THR A 50 -9.49 6.82 -13.80
CA THR A 50 -9.68 7.74 -14.93
C THR A 50 -11.04 7.53 -15.58
N SER A 51 -11.41 6.27 -15.84
CA SER A 51 -12.72 5.91 -16.40
C SER A 51 -13.88 6.37 -15.49
N CYS A 52 -13.74 6.18 -14.17
CA CYS A 52 -14.73 6.57 -13.19
C CYS A 52 -14.85 8.09 -13.01
N GLY A 53 -13.74 8.83 -13.10
CA GLY A 53 -13.76 10.30 -13.12
C GLY A 53 -14.50 10.86 -14.34
N ILE A 54 -14.34 10.22 -15.51
CA ILE A 54 -15.08 10.57 -16.73
C ILE A 54 -16.57 10.22 -16.58
N GLU A 55 -16.92 9.03 -16.08
CA GLU A 55 -18.31 8.63 -15.81
C GLU A 55 -19.00 9.59 -14.82
N ALA A 56 -18.29 10.05 -13.78
CA ALA A 56 -18.78 11.04 -12.83
C ALA A 56 -19.01 12.41 -13.50
N ALA A 57 -18.09 12.87 -14.34
CA ALA A 57 -18.25 14.12 -15.08
C ALA A 57 -19.43 14.04 -16.08
N GLU A 58 -19.61 12.91 -16.77
CA GLU A 58 -20.74 12.66 -17.66
C GLU A 58 -22.10 12.72 -16.95
N LYS A 59 -22.20 12.21 -15.71
CA LYS A 59 -23.41 12.32 -14.88
C LYS A 59 -23.70 13.75 -14.41
N LEU A 60 -22.68 14.60 -14.32
CA LEU A 60 -22.82 16.00 -13.93
C LEU A 60 -23.17 16.91 -15.11
N ALA A 61 -22.79 16.53 -16.33
CA ALA A 61 -23.15 17.23 -17.56
C ALA A 61 -24.67 17.16 -17.82
N LYS A 62 -25.30 18.31 -18.01
CA LYS A 62 -26.75 18.46 -18.24
C LYS A 62 -27.10 18.65 -19.72
N GLY A 63 -26.18 18.27 -20.60
CA GLY A 63 -26.32 18.40 -22.05
C GLY A 63 -26.01 19.80 -22.60
N HIS A 64 -25.40 20.70 -21.80
CA HIS A 64 -24.93 21.98 -22.32
C HIS A 64 -23.66 21.78 -23.18
N ALA A 65 -23.57 22.48 -24.31
CA ALA A 65 -22.48 22.26 -25.29
C ALA A 65 -21.07 22.40 -24.70
N HIS A 66 -20.87 23.35 -23.78
CA HIS A 66 -19.60 23.52 -23.05
C HIS A 66 -19.24 22.33 -22.15
N GLU A 67 -20.24 21.73 -21.49
CA GLU A 67 -20.03 20.56 -20.64
C GLU A 67 -19.67 19.33 -21.49
N LEU A 68 -20.34 19.15 -22.64
CA LEU A 68 -20.01 18.08 -23.58
C LEU A 68 -18.59 18.22 -24.17
N GLN A 69 -18.17 19.44 -24.53
CA GLN A 69 -16.79 19.72 -24.95
C GLN A 69 -15.77 19.40 -23.85
N LEU A 70 -16.09 19.67 -22.58
CA LEU A 70 -15.24 19.29 -21.45
C LEU A 70 -15.13 17.76 -21.31
N ILE A 71 -16.21 17.01 -21.49
CA ILE A 71 -16.17 15.53 -21.51
C ILE A 71 -15.30 15.00 -22.66
N GLU A 72 -15.40 15.60 -23.85
CA GLU A 72 -14.58 15.21 -25.01
C GLU A 72 -13.08 15.43 -24.75
N GLU A 73 -12.70 16.58 -24.18
CA GLU A 73 -11.32 16.85 -23.79
C GLU A 73 -10.84 15.93 -22.65
N LEU A 74 -11.68 15.64 -21.63
CA LEU A 74 -11.34 14.67 -20.58
C LEU A 74 -11.07 13.26 -21.13
N ARG A 75 -11.86 12.79 -22.11
CA ARG A 75 -11.65 11.50 -22.78
C ARG A 75 -10.37 11.49 -23.63
N LYS A 76 -10.04 12.62 -24.26
CA LYS A 76 -8.81 12.81 -25.06
C LYS A 76 -7.55 12.87 -24.19
N ASP A 77 -7.64 13.48 -23.01
CA ASP A 77 -6.56 13.54 -22.02
C ASP A 77 -6.48 12.28 -21.13
N ALA A 78 -7.42 11.33 -21.26
CA ALA A 78 -7.44 10.10 -20.46
C ALA A 78 -6.13 9.29 -20.52
N PRO A 79 -5.50 9.02 -21.69
CA PRO A 79 -4.25 8.25 -21.74
C PRO A 79 -3.09 8.93 -20.99
N LYS A 80 -3.00 10.27 -21.08
CA LYS A 80 -2.01 11.09 -20.36
C LYS A 80 -2.28 11.09 -18.85
N THR A 81 -3.56 11.09 -18.46
CA THR A 81 -3.99 11.00 -17.06
C THR A 81 -3.64 9.63 -16.47
N GLU A 82 -3.90 8.55 -17.21
CA GLU A 82 -3.51 7.18 -16.85
C GLU A 82 -1.99 7.03 -16.72
N GLU A 83 -1.20 7.58 -17.66
CA GLU A 83 0.28 7.58 -17.60
C GLU A 83 0.81 8.35 -16.39
N THR A 84 0.27 9.55 -16.13
CA THR A 84 0.64 10.41 -14.99
C THR A 84 0.34 9.70 -13.67
N CYS A 85 -0.87 9.15 -13.53
CA CYS A 85 -1.27 8.38 -12.37
C CYS A 85 -0.40 7.12 -12.19
N THR A 86 -0.15 6.36 -13.26
CA THR A 86 0.65 5.13 -13.20
C THR A 86 2.08 5.43 -12.76
N SER A 87 2.65 6.54 -13.23
CA SER A 87 3.98 7.00 -12.84
C SER A 87 4.05 7.40 -11.36
N ALA A 88 3.07 8.17 -10.87
CA ALA A 88 2.97 8.54 -9.46
C ALA A 88 2.75 7.32 -8.53
N CYS A 89 1.88 6.40 -8.94
CA CYS A 89 1.63 5.15 -8.23
C CYS A 89 2.90 4.28 -8.14
N LYS A 90 3.63 4.10 -9.25
CA LYS A 90 4.91 3.35 -9.27
C LYS A 90 6.04 4.03 -8.47
N ALA A 91 6.00 5.35 -8.31
CA ALA A 91 6.94 6.09 -7.49
C ALA A 91 6.64 6.00 -5.97
N SER A 92 5.50 5.44 -5.60
CA SER A 92 5.12 5.26 -4.19
C SER A 92 5.85 4.06 -3.59
N ALA A 93 6.61 4.28 -2.52
CA ALA A 93 7.24 3.19 -1.79
C ALA A 93 6.19 2.41 -1.00
N VAL A 94 6.17 1.09 -1.18
CA VAL A 94 5.37 0.15 -0.38
C VAL A 94 6.33 -0.59 0.54
N SER A 95 6.17 -0.41 1.85
CA SER A 95 6.90 -1.17 2.86
C SER A 95 6.25 -2.54 3.11
N GLY A 96 6.91 -3.41 3.89
CA GLY A 96 6.30 -4.68 4.31
C GLY A 96 5.01 -4.48 5.12
N ASP A 97 4.93 -3.40 5.89
CA ASP A 97 3.76 -3.05 6.71
C ASP A 97 2.56 -2.58 5.87
N ASP A 98 2.81 -2.13 4.62
CA ASP A 98 1.79 -1.70 3.67
C ASP A 98 1.20 -2.87 2.85
N ALA A 99 1.80 -4.07 2.91
CA ALA A 99 1.33 -5.23 2.15
C ALA A 99 -0.16 -5.60 2.39
N PRO A 100 -0.71 -5.52 3.63
CA PRO A 100 -2.14 -5.71 3.88
C PRO A 100 -3.02 -4.62 3.26
N LEU A 101 -2.55 -3.36 3.23
CA LEU A 101 -3.26 -2.26 2.58
C LEU A 101 -3.28 -2.44 1.07
N LEU A 102 -2.14 -2.79 0.46
CA LEU A 102 -2.05 -3.11 -0.96
C LEU A 102 -2.93 -4.31 -1.36
N ALA A 103 -3.01 -5.34 -0.51
CA ALA A 103 -3.90 -6.48 -0.74
C ALA A 103 -5.39 -6.07 -0.73
N ARG A 104 -5.80 -5.21 0.23
CA ARG A 104 -7.16 -4.65 0.30
C ARG A 104 -7.46 -3.75 -0.90
N ALA A 105 -6.53 -2.89 -1.30
CA ALA A 105 -6.68 -2.01 -2.46
C ALA A 105 -6.79 -2.79 -3.79
N LYS A 106 -6.02 -3.89 -3.93
CA LYS A 106 -6.14 -4.81 -5.07
C LYS A 106 -7.55 -5.40 -5.17
N ALA A 107 -8.18 -5.79 -4.06
CA ALA A 107 -9.56 -6.30 -4.04
C ALA A 107 -10.62 -5.25 -4.44
N CYS A 108 -10.32 -3.95 -4.37
CA CYS A 108 -11.22 -2.91 -4.88
C CYS A 108 -11.33 -2.93 -6.42
N LEU A 109 -10.37 -3.52 -7.13
CA LEU A 109 -10.46 -3.66 -8.59
C LEU A 109 -11.63 -4.55 -9.02
N ASP A 110 -12.07 -5.48 -8.17
CA ASP A 110 -13.18 -6.41 -8.45
C ASP A 110 -14.57 -5.76 -8.31
N GLN A 111 -14.64 -4.52 -7.78
CA GLN A 111 -15.90 -3.78 -7.65
C GLN A 111 -16.50 -3.44 -9.03
N THR A 112 -17.79 -3.69 -9.24
CA THR A 112 -18.42 -3.59 -10.56
C THR A 112 -18.94 -2.20 -10.93
N THR A 113 -19.01 -1.25 -9.99
CA THR A 113 -19.40 0.14 -10.26
C THR A 113 -18.34 1.10 -9.74
N CYS A 114 -18.29 2.31 -10.30
CA CYS A 114 -17.39 3.35 -9.83
C CYS A 114 -17.67 3.76 -8.38
N GLU A 115 -18.94 3.87 -7.99
CA GLU A 115 -19.32 4.20 -6.62
C GLU A 115 -18.84 3.16 -5.58
N THR A 116 -18.89 1.86 -5.91
CA THR A 116 -18.40 0.82 -5.00
C THR A 116 -16.87 0.69 -5.03
N PHE A 117 -16.24 0.98 -6.18
CA PHE A 117 -14.79 1.06 -6.32
C PHE A 117 -14.19 2.20 -5.50
N ASP A 118 -14.67 3.43 -5.68
CA ASP A 118 -14.15 4.62 -4.99
C ASP A 118 -14.34 4.47 -3.48
N ARG A 119 -15.53 4.07 -3.04
CA ARG A 119 -15.86 3.78 -1.62
C ARG A 119 -14.97 2.67 -1.03
N CYS A 120 -14.55 1.69 -1.83
CA CYS A 120 -13.64 0.64 -1.38
C CYS A 120 -12.23 1.19 -1.14
N LEU A 121 -11.68 1.98 -2.06
CA LEU A 121 -10.37 2.63 -1.89
C LEU A 121 -10.37 3.58 -0.69
N ASP A 122 -11.41 4.41 -0.54
CA ASP A 122 -11.63 5.31 0.59
C ASP A 122 -11.58 4.60 1.96
N ALA A 123 -11.98 3.33 2.00
CA ALA A 123 -11.99 2.49 3.20
C ALA A 123 -10.65 1.74 3.41
N VAL A 124 -9.74 1.72 2.43
CA VAL A 124 -8.35 1.25 2.62
C VAL A 124 -7.54 2.33 3.34
N ASP A 125 -7.62 3.57 2.87
CA ASP A 125 -6.88 4.73 3.39
C ASP A 125 -7.30 5.14 4.81
N LYS A 126 -8.52 4.76 5.22
CA LYS A 126 -9.05 4.97 6.58
C LYS A 126 -8.95 3.67 7.38
N PRO A 127 -7.86 3.42 8.15
CA PRO A 127 -7.77 2.25 8.99
C PRO A 127 -8.91 2.23 10.03
N GLN A 128 -9.55 1.07 10.20
CA GLN A 128 -10.62 0.89 11.19
C GLN A 128 -10.02 0.83 12.60
N GLY A 129 -9.88 2.00 13.24
CA GLY A 129 -9.33 2.14 14.59
C GLY A 129 -9.26 3.59 15.02
N GLY A 130 -10.38 4.14 15.52
CA GLY A 130 -10.49 5.57 15.83
C GLY A 130 -11.78 5.92 16.58
N SER A 131 -12.11 5.15 17.62
CA SER A 131 -13.10 5.47 18.67
C SER A 131 -12.79 4.64 19.91
#